data_AF-W9RWV2-F1
#
_entry.id   AF-W9RWV2-F1
#
_cell.length_a   1.000
_cell.length_b   1.000
_cell.length_c   1.000
_cell.angle_alpha   90.00
_cell.angle_beta   90.00
_cell.angle_gamma   90.00
#
_symmetry.space_group_name_H-M   'P 1'
#
loop_
_entity.id
_entity.type
_entity.pdbx_description
1 polymer ?
#
loop_
_entity_poly.entity_id
_entity_poly.type
_entity_poly.pdbx_seq_one_letter_code
_entity_poly.pdbx_strand_id
1 'polypeptide(L)'
;MKLSGVVENYKTLQSKYEGSWRRMWLLRPRVRTDGLYVSRNTYIRAGVAEWKITNPVHVVCYFRYIRFYPSGRFVYKNSSHKMKDVVKSMNFRAAKADCVYSGHYTLSDDKVEAAILYPGMRPTVLRIRLRVRGTTAGANNRMDLLSLVTSGVNRNEVNGPGEDILGVVEGWQDDETHNPDVPAVSHKRGMTPFVFVPFEEVETSVLNLPVDKMDYFVPG
;
A
#
# COMPACT_ATOMS: atom_id res chain seq x y z
N MET A 1 -17.91 -0.40 -11.73
CA MET A 1 -17.36 -0.08 -13.08
C MET A 1 -17.57 1.42 -13.34
N LYS A 2 -16.58 2.29 -13.04
CA LYS A 2 -16.71 3.74 -13.31
C LYS A 2 -16.65 3.96 -14.82
N LEU A 3 -17.71 4.49 -15.41
CA LEU A 3 -17.81 4.81 -16.84
C LEU A 3 -16.87 5.98 -17.17
N SER A 4 -15.58 5.70 -17.37
CA SER A 4 -14.55 6.69 -17.72
C SER A 4 -14.79 7.24 -19.13
N GLY A 5 -15.72 8.19 -19.24
CA GLY A 5 -16.13 8.82 -20.48
C GLY A 5 -15.68 10.28 -20.57
N VAL A 6 -15.55 10.75 -21.82
CA VAL A 6 -15.32 12.17 -22.14
C VAL A 6 -16.38 13.07 -21.47
N VAL A 7 -17.65 12.64 -21.47
CA VAL A 7 -18.78 13.37 -20.86
C VAL A 7 -18.62 13.55 -19.34
N GLU A 8 -18.20 12.50 -18.62
CA GLU A 8 -17.99 12.57 -17.18
C GLU A 8 -16.78 13.46 -16.83
N ASN A 9 -15.73 13.43 -17.65
CA ASN A 9 -14.61 14.36 -17.53
C ASN A 9 -15.05 15.81 -17.72
N TYR A 10 -15.91 16.11 -18.72
CA TYR A 10 -16.45 17.46 -18.91
C TYR A 10 -17.29 17.93 -17.72
N LYS A 11 -18.15 17.06 -17.18
CA LYS A 11 -18.94 17.38 -15.96
C LYS A 11 -18.02 17.69 -14.78
N THR A 12 -16.98 16.87 -14.58
CA THR A 12 -16.00 17.06 -13.50
C THR A 12 -15.17 18.33 -13.70
N LEU A 13 -14.76 18.62 -14.92
CA LEU A 13 -14.02 19.82 -15.30
C LEU A 13 -14.79 21.08 -14.91
N GLN A 14 -16.08 21.13 -15.25
CA GLN A 14 -16.93 22.27 -14.94
C GLN A 14 -17.21 22.38 -13.45
N SER A 15 -17.55 21.27 -12.77
CA SER A 15 -17.98 21.31 -11.37
C SER A 15 -16.84 21.47 -10.36
N LYS A 16 -15.66 20.89 -10.61
CA LYS A 16 -14.54 20.86 -9.65
C LYS A 16 -13.34 21.72 -10.04
N TYR A 17 -13.24 22.12 -11.31
CA TYR A 17 -12.02 22.75 -11.84
C TYR A 17 -12.29 24.03 -12.66
N GLU A 18 -13.48 24.64 -12.51
CA GLU A 18 -13.82 25.94 -13.10
C GLU A 18 -13.62 25.97 -14.63
N GLY A 19 -13.87 24.84 -15.31
CA GLY A 19 -13.67 24.73 -16.76
C GLY A 19 -12.20 24.65 -17.21
N SER A 20 -11.22 24.69 -16.29
CA SER A 20 -9.80 24.75 -16.62
C SER A 20 -9.13 23.36 -16.68
N TRP A 21 -8.79 22.93 -17.89
CA TRP A 21 -8.09 21.65 -18.12
C TRP A 21 -6.73 21.61 -17.42
N ARG A 22 -6.00 22.72 -17.38
CA ARG A 22 -4.72 22.83 -16.66
C ARG A 22 -4.90 22.61 -15.16
N ARG A 23 -5.94 23.20 -14.56
CA ARG A 23 -6.25 23.06 -13.14
C ARG A 23 -6.65 21.62 -12.82
N MET A 24 -7.49 21.01 -13.65
CA MET A 24 -7.82 19.58 -13.57
C MET A 24 -6.59 18.69 -13.75
N TRP A 25 -5.67 19.04 -14.64
CA TRP A 25 -4.45 18.27 -14.87
C TRP A 25 -3.56 18.22 -13.63
N LEU A 26 -3.39 19.35 -12.95
CA LEU A 26 -2.51 19.51 -11.79
C LEU A 26 -3.14 19.04 -10.48
N LEU A 27 -4.44 19.25 -10.28
CA LEU A 27 -5.09 19.04 -8.98
C LEU A 27 -5.82 17.69 -8.87
N ARG A 28 -6.18 17.05 -9.99
CA ARG A 28 -6.87 15.75 -9.94
C ARG A 28 -5.91 14.68 -9.41
N PRO A 29 -6.24 14.01 -8.28
CA PRO A 29 -5.40 12.94 -7.76
C PRO A 29 -5.33 11.75 -8.72
N ARG A 30 -4.14 11.15 -8.84
CA ARG A 30 -3.90 9.99 -9.71
C ARG A 30 -2.99 8.99 -9.01
N VAL A 31 -3.25 7.71 -9.20
CA VAL A 31 -2.33 6.66 -8.80
C VAL A 31 -1.31 6.44 -9.92
N ARG A 32 -0.02 6.48 -9.59
CA ARG A 32 1.06 6.18 -10.53
C ARG A 32 1.26 4.68 -10.67
N THR A 33 1.54 4.22 -11.88
CA THR A 33 1.66 2.78 -12.23
C THR A 33 3.03 2.42 -12.84
N ASP A 34 3.85 3.44 -13.06
CA ASP A 34 5.20 3.44 -13.64
C ASP A 34 6.31 3.21 -12.60
N GLY A 35 5.97 2.65 -11.43
CA GLY A 35 6.94 2.44 -10.35
C GLY A 35 6.36 1.71 -9.15
N LEU A 36 7.03 1.88 -8.00
CA LEU A 36 6.64 1.31 -6.72
C LEU A 36 6.34 2.41 -5.71
N TYR A 37 5.29 2.22 -4.93
CA TYR A 37 5.08 2.94 -3.68
C TYR A 37 5.77 2.16 -2.56
N VAL A 38 6.66 2.83 -1.83
CA VAL A 38 7.50 2.21 -0.80
C VAL A 38 7.32 2.92 0.54
N SER A 39 6.96 2.17 1.57
CA SER A 39 6.93 2.64 2.96
C SER A 39 8.01 1.92 3.75
N ARG A 40 9.05 2.66 4.15
CA ARG A 40 10.12 2.17 5.03
C ARG A 40 9.69 2.35 6.49
N ASN A 41 9.80 1.29 7.27
CA ASN A 41 9.37 1.29 8.67
C ASN A 41 10.48 0.72 9.54
N THR A 42 10.77 1.41 10.63
CA THR A 42 11.76 0.98 11.62
C THR A 42 11.11 0.81 12.98
N TYR A 43 11.57 -0.16 13.76
CA TYR A 43 11.21 -0.30 15.16
C TYR A 43 12.38 -0.83 15.96
N ILE A 44 12.35 -0.55 17.25
CA ILE A 44 13.36 -0.99 18.20
C ILE A 44 12.91 -2.30 18.84
N ARG A 45 13.76 -3.32 18.77
CA ARG A 45 13.58 -4.60 19.46
C ARG A 45 14.67 -4.75 20.53
N ALA A 46 14.27 -4.99 21.77
CA ALA A 46 15.21 -5.35 22.82
C ALA A 46 15.83 -6.73 22.51
N GLY A 47 17.16 -6.82 22.59
CA GLY A 47 17.89 -8.08 22.51
C GLY A 47 17.84 -8.86 23.81
N VAL A 48 18.35 -10.09 23.79
CA VAL A 48 18.51 -10.90 25.00
C VAL A 48 19.72 -10.35 25.76
N ALA A 49 19.51 -9.84 26.97
CA ALA A 49 20.58 -9.41 27.84
C ALA A 49 21.21 -10.63 28.53
N GLU A 50 22.43 -10.99 28.17
CA GLU A 50 23.19 -12.05 28.86
C GLU A 50 23.78 -11.57 30.19
N TRP A 51 23.95 -10.25 30.38
CA TRP A 51 24.52 -9.65 31.60
C TRP A 51 23.79 -8.36 32.01
N LYS A 52 23.70 -8.07 33.32
CA LYS A 52 22.95 -6.95 33.92
C LYS A 52 23.48 -5.53 33.58
N ILE A 53 24.52 -5.39 32.76
CA ILE A 53 25.25 -4.12 32.57
C ILE A 53 24.83 -3.39 31.28
N THR A 54 24.36 -4.09 30.24
CA THR A 54 23.91 -3.47 28.98
C THR A 54 22.73 -4.23 28.37
N ASN A 55 21.64 -3.53 28.06
CA ASN A 55 20.53 -4.07 27.27
C ASN A 55 20.84 -3.86 25.77
N PRO A 56 21.22 -4.89 25.01
CA PRO A 56 21.44 -4.73 23.57
C PRO A 56 20.11 -4.37 22.88
N VAL A 57 20.18 -3.47 21.91
CA VAL A 57 19.01 -2.98 21.18
C VAL A 57 19.25 -3.16 19.68
N HIS A 58 18.28 -3.75 18.99
CA HIS A 58 18.34 -3.96 17.54
C HIS A 58 17.30 -3.07 16.85
N VAL A 59 17.75 -2.23 15.92
CA VAL A 59 16.85 -1.49 15.03
C VAL A 59 16.48 -2.39 13.87
N VAL A 60 15.22 -2.80 13.82
CA VAL A 60 14.68 -3.62 12.73
C VAL A 60 14.08 -2.71 11.69
N CYS A 61 14.48 -2.89 10.43
CA CYS A 61 13.93 -2.18 9.28
C CYS A 61 13.19 -3.14 8.37
N TYR A 62 11.99 -2.76 7.97
CA TYR A 62 11.19 -3.48 6.99
C TYR A 62 10.49 -2.49 6.06
N PHE A 63 10.02 -3.01 4.94
CA PHE A 63 9.41 -2.23 3.87
C PHE A 63 8.07 -2.83 3.50
N ARG A 64 7.11 -1.95 3.21
CA ARG A 64 5.89 -2.29 2.49
C ARG A 64 6.00 -1.75 1.08
N TYR A 65 5.78 -2.62 0.11
CA TYR A 65 5.82 -2.31 -1.31
C TYR A 65 4.43 -2.46 -1.89
N ILE A 66 3.98 -1.46 -2.64
CA ILE A 66 2.74 -1.49 -3.42
C ILE A 66 3.07 -1.15 -4.87
N ARG A 67 2.55 -1.96 -5.80
CA ARG A 67 2.55 -1.64 -7.23
C ARG A 67 1.13 -1.67 -7.75
N PHE A 68 0.67 -0.54 -8.27
CA PHE A 68 -0.65 -0.42 -8.88
C PHE A 68 -0.62 -0.67 -10.38
N TYR A 69 -1.75 -1.11 -10.92
CA TYR A 69 -1.97 -1.34 -12.35
C TYR A 69 -3.21 -0.58 -12.82
N PRO A 70 -3.22 -0.07 -14.08
CA PRO A 70 -4.36 0.66 -14.62
C PRO A 70 -5.69 -0.10 -14.60
N SER A 71 -5.65 -1.43 -14.50
CA SER A 71 -6.82 -2.30 -14.41
C SER A 71 -7.57 -2.23 -13.07
N GLY A 72 -7.11 -1.44 -12.09
CA GLY A 72 -7.65 -1.46 -10.73
C GLY A 72 -7.11 -2.62 -9.87
N ARG A 73 -6.09 -3.32 -10.35
CA ARG A 73 -5.39 -4.37 -9.59
C ARG A 73 -4.11 -3.82 -8.99
N PHE A 74 -3.64 -4.41 -7.91
CA PHE A 74 -2.33 -4.10 -7.34
C PHE A 74 -1.65 -5.35 -6.80
N VAL A 75 -0.35 -5.25 -6.54
CA VAL A 75 0.41 -6.22 -5.75
C VAL A 75 1.01 -5.55 -4.53
N TYR A 76 1.07 -6.32 -3.44
CA TYR A 76 1.56 -5.90 -2.14
C TYR A 76 2.60 -6.90 -1.61
N LYS A 77 3.67 -6.39 -1.01
CA LYS A 77 4.68 -7.19 -0.33
C LYS A 77 5.16 -6.49 0.94
N ASN A 78 5.23 -7.24 2.03
CA ASN A 78 5.94 -6.83 3.23
C ASN A 78 7.26 -7.62 3.30
N SER A 79 8.41 -6.94 3.39
CA SER A 79 9.72 -7.58 3.33
C SER A 79 10.79 -6.77 4.07
N SER A 80 11.80 -7.45 4.61
CA SER A 80 13.03 -6.84 5.12
C SER A 80 14.04 -6.50 4.01
N HIS A 81 13.87 -7.06 2.81
CA HIS A 81 14.75 -6.83 1.68
C HIS A 81 14.54 -5.44 1.07
N LYS A 82 15.60 -4.89 0.49
CA LYS A 82 15.60 -3.56 -0.14
C LYS A 82 14.84 -3.61 -1.47
N MET A 83 14.47 -2.42 -1.94
CA MET A 83 13.60 -2.27 -3.11
C MET A 83 14.22 -2.90 -4.37
N LYS A 84 15.52 -2.67 -4.60
CA LYS A 84 16.25 -3.24 -5.74
C LYS A 84 16.24 -4.78 -5.79
N ASP A 85 16.16 -5.43 -4.62
CA ASP A 85 16.19 -6.89 -4.54
C ASP A 85 14.78 -7.48 -4.80
N VAL A 86 13.72 -6.72 -4.49
CA VAL A 86 12.34 -7.22 -4.62
C VAL A 86 11.63 -6.77 -5.89
N VAL A 87 12.11 -5.72 -6.57
CA VAL A 87 11.41 -5.10 -7.72
C VAL A 87 11.05 -6.11 -8.81
N LYS A 88 11.94 -7.07 -9.08
CA LYS A 88 11.72 -8.13 -10.08
C LYS A 88 10.53 -9.03 -9.73
N SER A 89 10.31 -9.29 -8.43
CA SER A 89 9.19 -10.09 -7.92
C SER A 89 7.86 -9.33 -7.85
N MET A 90 7.88 -7.99 -7.93
CA MET A 90 6.68 -7.14 -7.82
C MET A 90 5.85 -7.16 -9.11
N ASN A 91 5.40 -8.34 -9.52
CA ASN A 91 4.52 -8.55 -10.67
C ASN A 91 3.58 -9.76 -10.45
N PHE A 92 2.47 -9.82 -11.18
CA PHE A 92 1.46 -10.89 -11.00
C PHE A 92 1.97 -12.30 -11.33
N ARG A 93 2.98 -12.44 -12.19
CA ARG A 93 3.52 -13.76 -12.59
C ARG A 93 4.38 -14.37 -11.50
N ALA A 94 5.12 -13.54 -10.75
CA ALA A 94 5.96 -13.96 -9.64
C ALA A 94 5.21 -14.10 -8.30
N ALA A 95 3.92 -13.77 -8.26
CA ALA A 95 3.17 -13.53 -7.02
C ALA A 95 3.19 -14.69 -6.01
N LYS A 96 3.05 -15.94 -6.48
CA LYS A 96 2.89 -17.09 -5.58
C LYS A 96 4.16 -17.56 -4.88
N ALA A 97 5.34 -17.36 -5.47
CA ALA A 97 6.59 -17.89 -4.91
C ALA A 97 7.27 -16.91 -3.92
N ASP A 98 7.06 -15.61 -4.12
CA ASP A 98 7.84 -14.55 -3.44
C ASP A 98 7.07 -13.81 -2.33
N CYS A 99 6.02 -14.41 -1.76
CA CYS A 99 5.14 -13.76 -0.77
C CYS A 99 4.60 -12.40 -1.25
N VAL A 100 4.20 -12.35 -2.52
CA VAL A 100 3.61 -11.17 -3.15
C VAL A 100 2.11 -11.42 -3.33
N TYR A 101 1.29 -10.56 -2.74
CA TYR A 101 -0.15 -10.75 -2.70
C TYR A 101 -0.83 -9.79 -3.65
N SER A 102 -1.73 -10.30 -4.48
CA SER A 102 -2.51 -9.49 -5.40
C SER A 102 -3.87 -9.14 -4.82
N GLY A 103 -4.39 -7.97 -5.18
CA GLY A 103 -5.74 -7.56 -4.85
C GLY A 103 -6.27 -6.48 -5.78
N HIS A 104 -7.36 -5.85 -5.35
CA HIS A 104 -8.05 -4.80 -6.08
C HIS A 104 -8.06 -3.49 -5.30
N TYR A 105 -8.01 -2.38 -6.03
CA TYR A 105 -8.07 -1.05 -5.46
C TYR A 105 -9.03 -0.16 -6.23
N THR A 106 -9.62 0.80 -5.54
CA THR A 106 -10.38 1.90 -6.12
C THR A 106 -9.77 3.22 -5.69
N LEU A 107 -9.93 4.25 -6.54
CA LEU A 107 -9.61 5.64 -6.20
C LEU A 107 -10.92 6.44 -6.22
N SER A 108 -11.21 7.12 -5.12
CA SER A 108 -12.30 8.08 -5.00
C SER A 108 -11.77 9.38 -4.43
N ASP A 109 -11.92 10.47 -5.19
CA ASP A 109 -11.26 11.75 -4.94
C ASP A 109 -9.75 11.58 -4.75
N ASP A 110 -9.25 11.67 -3.52
CA ASP A 110 -7.85 11.45 -3.14
C ASP A 110 -7.63 10.18 -2.29
N LYS A 111 -8.68 9.40 -2.03
CA LYS A 111 -8.62 8.19 -1.20
C LYS A 111 -8.51 6.94 -2.05
N VAL A 112 -7.51 6.12 -1.73
CA VAL A 112 -7.37 4.77 -2.27
C VAL A 112 -7.84 3.77 -1.23
N GLU A 113 -8.78 2.92 -1.62
CA GLU A 113 -9.20 1.76 -0.85
C GLU A 113 -8.70 0.51 -1.57
N ALA A 114 -8.04 -0.36 -0.82
CA ALA A 114 -7.39 -1.53 -1.38
C ALA A 114 -7.53 -2.71 -0.43
N ALA A 115 -7.72 -3.91 -0.99
CA ALA A 115 -7.82 -5.13 -0.21
C ALA A 115 -7.01 -6.26 -0.86
N ILE A 116 -6.34 -7.08 -0.04
CA ILE A 116 -5.71 -8.33 -0.45
C ILE A 116 -6.18 -9.47 0.44
N LEU A 117 -6.17 -10.69 -0.11
CA LEU A 117 -6.41 -11.91 0.64
C LEU A 117 -5.09 -12.62 0.93
N TYR A 118 -4.83 -12.90 2.21
CA TYR A 118 -3.84 -13.88 2.64
C TYR A 118 -4.48 -15.27 2.66
N PRO A 119 -4.07 -16.19 1.75
CA PRO A 119 -4.57 -17.56 1.74
C PRO A 119 -3.97 -18.35 2.92
N GLY A 120 -4.63 -19.43 3.30
CA GLY A 120 -4.14 -20.34 4.35
C GLY A 120 -5.27 -21.07 5.05
N MET A 121 -4.95 -21.72 6.18
CA MET A 121 -5.96 -22.43 6.97
C MET A 121 -7.04 -21.50 7.52
N ARG A 122 -6.64 -20.28 7.89
CA ARG A 122 -7.52 -19.20 8.34
C ARG A 122 -7.32 -18.00 7.42
N PRO A 123 -8.10 -17.88 6.33
CA PRO A 123 -7.99 -16.78 5.41
C PRO A 123 -8.14 -15.45 6.13
N THR A 124 -7.26 -14.51 5.82
CA THR A 124 -7.22 -13.19 6.44
C THR A 124 -7.18 -12.14 5.34
N VAL A 125 -8.05 -11.13 5.42
CA VAL A 125 -8.02 -10.00 4.51
C VAL A 125 -7.19 -8.89 5.14
N LEU A 126 -6.33 -8.26 4.33
CA LEU A 126 -5.74 -6.98 4.67
C LEU A 126 -6.47 -5.89 3.88
N ARG A 127 -7.06 -4.96 4.62
CA ARG A 127 -7.67 -3.73 4.10
C ARG A 127 -6.72 -2.56 4.35
N ILE A 128 -6.47 -1.78 3.31
CA ILE A 128 -5.57 -0.64 3.32
C ILE A 128 -6.34 0.57 2.80
N ARG A 129 -6.42 1.63 3.60
CA ARG A 129 -6.89 2.95 3.15
C ARG A 129 -5.72 3.91 3.09
N LEU A 130 -5.53 4.52 1.94
CA LEU A 130 -4.45 5.47 1.66
C LEU A 130 -5.02 6.81 1.19
N ARG A 131 -4.24 7.87 1.36
CA ARG A 131 -4.53 9.18 0.77
C ARG A 131 -3.43 9.59 -0.20
N VAL A 132 -3.76 9.79 -1.47
CA VAL A 132 -2.83 10.31 -2.47
C VAL A 132 -2.47 11.75 -2.12
N ARG A 133 -1.17 12.03 -2.09
CA ARG A 133 -0.59 13.37 -1.96
C ARG A 133 0.50 13.56 -3.02
N GLY A 134 0.97 14.80 -3.15
CA GLY A 134 2.15 15.13 -3.94
C GLY A 134 3.06 16.07 -3.17
N THR A 135 4.37 15.96 -3.40
CA THR A 135 5.35 16.96 -2.93
C THR A 135 5.18 18.31 -3.63
N THR A 136 4.68 18.29 -4.86
CA THR A 136 4.30 19.46 -5.65
C THR A 136 2.97 19.19 -6.37
N ALA A 137 2.33 20.25 -6.87
CA ALA A 137 1.07 20.12 -7.60
C ALA A 137 1.25 19.18 -8.81
N GLY A 138 0.37 18.17 -8.91
CA GLY A 138 0.39 17.16 -9.98
C GLY A 138 1.36 16.00 -9.77
N ALA A 139 2.25 16.04 -8.78
CA ALA A 139 3.27 15.00 -8.61
C ALA A 139 2.69 13.62 -8.24
N ASN A 140 1.66 13.59 -7.39
CA ASN A 140 0.97 12.36 -6.95
C ASN A 140 1.93 11.24 -6.47
N ASN A 141 3.07 11.64 -5.88
CA ASN A 141 4.20 10.78 -5.55
C ASN A 141 4.24 10.38 -4.06
N ARG A 142 3.16 10.61 -3.32
CA ARG A 142 3.02 10.27 -1.91
C ARG A 142 1.68 9.58 -1.65
N MET A 143 1.68 8.66 -0.69
CA MET A 143 0.44 8.13 -0.13
C MET A 143 0.54 8.03 1.39
N ASP A 144 -0.30 8.76 2.10
CA ASP A 144 -0.39 8.62 3.55
C ASP A 144 -1.18 7.36 3.88
N LEU A 145 -0.69 6.56 4.84
CA LEU A 145 -1.39 5.39 5.32
C LEU A 145 -2.44 5.83 6.35
N LEU A 146 -3.73 5.81 5.96
CA LEU A 146 -4.84 6.25 6.81
C LEU A 146 -5.31 5.12 7.74
N SER A 147 -5.49 3.91 7.19
CA SER A 147 -5.91 2.73 7.94
C SER A 147 -5.26 1.48 7.37
N LEU A 148 -4.87 0.58 8.26
CA LEU A 148 -4.30 -0.72 7.95
C LEU A 148 -4.97 -1.74 8.88
N VAL A 149 -5.86 -2.57 8.34
CA VAL A 149 -6.68 -3.50 9.13
C VAL A 149 -6.52 -4.91 8.59
N THR A 150 -6.26 -5.85 9.46
CA THR A 150 -6.33 -7.29 9.15
C THR A 150 -7.54 -7.90 9.83
N SER A 151 -8.39 -8.62 9.11
CA SER A 151 -9.57 -9.30 9.68
C SER A 151 -9.78 -10.66 9.05
N GLY A 152 -10.49 -11.53 9.77
CA GLY A 152 -10.89 -12.84 9.29
C GLY A 152 -11.96 -12.76 8.21
N VAL A 153 -11.86 -13.65 7.22
CA VAL A 153 -12.92 -13.86 6.22
C VAL A 153 -13.31 -15.33 6.19
N ASN A 154 -14.59 -15.60 6.00
CA ASN A 154 -15.07 -16.96 5.83
C ASN A 154 -14.59 -17.53 4.49
N ARG A 155 -14.22 -18.82 4.46
CA ARG A 155 -13.80 -19.49 3.21
C ARG A 155 -14.89 -19.49 2.15
N ASN A 156 -16.15 -19.53 2.56
CA ASN A 156 -17.29 -19.56 1.64
C ASN A 156 -17.53 -18.21 0.94
N GLU A 157 -16.96 -17.12 1.48
CA GLU A 157 -17.08 -15.77 0.92
C GLU A 157 -15.99 -15.47 -0.12
N VAL A 158 -15.02 -16.39 -0.32
CA VAL A 158 -13.88 -16.16 -1.21
C VAL A 158 -13.58 -17.38 -2.07
N ASN A 159 -13.82 -17.32 -3.37
CA ASN A 159 -13.61 -18.44 -4.29
C ASN A 159 -12.21 -18.44 -4.93
N GLY A 160 -11.18 -18.28 -4.11
CA GLY A 160 -9.79 -18.49 -4.50
C GLY A 160 -9.02 -17.25 -5.00
N PRO A 161 -7.77 -17.45 -5.46
CA PRO A 161 -6.86 -16.35 -5.76
C PRO A 161 -7.21 -15.65 -7.08
N GLY A 162 -7.75 -14.44 -7.00
CA GLY A 162 -8.00 -13.57 -8.16
C GLY A 162 -9.37 -12.88 -8.17
N GLU A 163 -10.29 -13.24 -7.29
CA GLU A 163 -11.58 -12.56 -7.16
C GLU A 163 -11.45 -11.13 -6.61
N ASP A 164 -12.52 -10.35 -6.84
CA ASP A 164 -12.64 -8.98 -6.35
C ASP A 164 -12.86 -8.96 -4.84
N ILE A 165 -11.78 -9.22 -4.09
CA ILE A 165 -11.76 -9.17 -2.63
C ILE A 165 -12.20 -7.79 -2.10
N LEU A 166 -12.04 -6.73 -2.90
CA LEU A 166 -12.49 -5.40 -2.51
C LEU A 166 -14.01 -5.31 -2.46
N GLY A 167 -14.71 -5.96 -3.39
CA GLY A 167 -16.17 -6.10 -3.35
C GLY A 167 -16.67 -6.94 -2.18
N VAL A 168 -15.93 -8.01 -1.81
CA VAL A 168 -16.29 -8.85 -0.65
C VAL A 168 -16.27 -8.04 0.66
N VAL A 169 -15.30 -7.14 0.81
CA VAL A 169 -15.16 -6.33 2.03
C VAL A 169 -15.76 -4.93 1.92
N GLU A 170 -16.55 -4.69 0.87
CA GLU A 170 -17.26 -3.43 0.72
C GLU A 170 -18.25 -3.24 1.87
N GLY A 171 -18.21 -2.07 2.51
CA GLY A 171 -19.07 -1.74 3.65
C GLY A 171 -18.62 -2.28 5.01
N TRP A 172 -17.60 -3.14 5.06
CA TRP A 172 -17.11 -3.69 6.34
C TRP A 172 -16.51 -2.60 7.24
N GLN A 173 -16.84 -2.65 8.52
CA GLN A 173 -16.26 -1.78 9.55
C GLN A 173 -14.83 -2.20 9.91
N ASP A 174 -14.03 -1.30 10.48
CA ASP A 174 -12.60 -1.57 10.77
C ASP A 174 -12.43 -2.62 11.89
N ASP A 175 -13.43 -2.83 12.74
CA ASP A 175 -13.49 -3.83 13.81
C ASP A 175 -14.24 -5.12 13.42
N GLU A 176 -14.73 -5.21 12.18
CA GLU A 176 -15.50 -6.34 11.69
C GLU A 176 -14.64 -7.52 11.24
N THR A 177 -15.08 -8.74 11.60
CA THR A 177 -14.49 -10.01 11.17
C THR A 177 -15.58 -11.05 10.88
N HIS A 178 -15.40 -11.81 9.80
CA HIS A 178 -16.29 -12.92 9.41
C HIS A 178 -15.68 -14.28 9.72
N ASN A 179 -14.62 -14.31 10.54
CA ASN A 179 -14.09 -15.53 11.14
C ASN A 179 -13.81 -15.28 12.63
N PRO A 180 -14.54 -15.92 13.56
CA PRO A 180 -14.41 -15.67 14.99
C PRO A 180 -13.03 -16.04 15.55
N ASP A 181 -12.29 -16.93 14.87
CA ASP A 181 -10.93 -17.31 15.26
C ASP A 181 -9.86 -16.29 14.83
N VAL A 182 -10.23 -15.31 14.02
CA VAL A 182 -9.32 -14.28 13.48
C VAL A 182 -9.94 -12.90 13.73
N PRO A 183 -9.58 -12.22 14.83
CA PRO A 183 -10.15 -10.93 15.16
C PRO A 183 -9.72 -9.85 14.15
N ALA A 184 -10.54 -8.81 14.02
CA ALA A 184 -10.13 -7.60 13.34
C ALA A 184 -9.06 -6.86 14.17
N VAL A 185 -7.96 -6.51 13.52
CA VAL A 185 -6.82 -5.81 14.15
C VAL A 185 -6.49 -4.58 13.33
N SER A 186 -6.68 -3.41 13.95
CA SER A 186 -6.20 -2.13 13.41
C SER A 186 -4.75 -1.90 13.83
N HIS A 187 -3.87 -1.78 12.84
CA HIS A 187 -2.44 -1.63 13.06
C HIS A 187 -2.09 -0.16 13.30
N LYS A 188 -1.55 0.16 14.48
CA LYS A 188 -1.13 1.53 14.84
C LYS A 188 0.35 1.81 14.60
N ARG A 189 1.14 0.77 14.29
CA ARG A 189 2.60 0.86 14.09
C ARG A 189 2.96 0.69 12.62
N GLY A 190 4.05 1.33 12.24
CA GLY A 190 4.51 1.32 10.85
C GLY A 190 3.54 2.05 9.92
N MET A 191 3.01 3.19 10.36
CA MET A 191 2.09 4.02 9.57
C MET A 191 2.81 5.02 8.67
N THR A 192 4.09 4.76 8.36
CA THR A 192 4.92 5.67 7.57
C THR A 192 4.33 5.83 6.16
N PRO A 193 4.18 7.07 5.65
CA PRO A 193 3.71 7.31 4.29
C PRO A 193 4.53 6.54 3.24
N PHE A 194 3.87 6.15 2.17
CA PHE A 194 4.53 5.59 1.00
C PHE A 194 5.08 6.71 0.11
N VAL A 195 6.30 6.49 -0.35
CA VAL A 195 6.97 7.32 -1.35
C VAL A 195 7.01 6.58 -2.67
N PHE A 196 6.59 7.26 -3.73
CA PHE A 196 6.68 6.73 -5.07
C PHE A 196 8.13 6.78 -5.58
N VAL A 197 8.59 5.67 -6.15
CA VAL A 197 9.86 5.55 -6.85
C VAL A 197 9.61 5.00 -8.26
N PRO A 198 9.93 5.74 -9.33
CA PRO A 198 9.88 5.25 -10.70
C PRO A 198 10.78 4.02 -10.89
N PHE A 199 10.43 3.11 -11.81
CA PHE A 199 11.26 1.91 -12.06
C PHE A 199 12.71 2.24 -12.44
N GLU A 200 12.91 3.35 -13.13
CA GLU A 200 14.21 3.86 -13.59
C GLU A 200 15.14 4.23 -12.42
N GLU A 201 14.56 4.63 -11.28
CA GLU A 201 15.28 5.09 -10.09
C GLU A 201 15.40 4.00 -9.01
N VAL A 202 14.89 2.79 -9.26
CA VAL A 202 14.84 1.73 -8.23
C VAL A 202 16.22 1.35 -7.72
N GLU A 203 17.23 1.25 -8.60
CA GLU A 203 18.58 0.84 -8.22
C GLU A 203 19.30 1.92 -7.39
N THR A 204 19.10 3.20 -7.76
CA THR A 204 19.81 4.35 -7.20
C THR A 204 19.08 5.03 -6.04
N SER A 205 17.84 4.63 -5.77
CA SER A 205 17.03 5.22 -4.71
C SER A 205 17.70 5.16 -3.34
N VAL A 206 17.63 6.29 -2.62
CA VAL A 206 18.11 6.41 -1.24
C VAL A 206 17.40 5.46 -0.27
N LEU A 207 16.22 4.94 -0.65
CA LEU A 207 15.51 3.93 0.14
C LEU A 207 16.25 2.58 0.22
N ASN A 208 17.24 2.34 -0.66
CA ASN A 208 18.14 1.20 -0.58
C ASN A 208 19.30 1.39 0.42
N LEU A 209 19.48 2.60 0.98
CA LEU A 209 20.51 2.82 1.98
C LEU A 209 20.17 2.07 3.27
N PRO A 210 21.16 1.45 3.94
CA PRO A 210 20.94 0.76 5.20
C PRO A 210 20.57 1.75 6.32
N VAL A 211 20.20 1.24 7.51
CA VAL A 211 19.70 2.08 8.62
C VAL A 211 20.77 3.01 9.17
N ASP A 212 22.02 2.55 9.25
CA ASP A 212 23.18 3.32 9.70
C ASP A 212 23.52 4.53 8.82
N LYS A 213 22.98 4.59 7.59
CA LYS A 213 23.14 5.72 6.68
C LYS A 213 21.86 6.56 6.54
N MET A 214 20.81 6.21 7.27
CA MET A 214 19.47 6.79 7.20
C MET A 214 18.81 6.66 8.58
N ASP A 215 19.20 7.54 9.51
CA ASP A 215 18.66 7.57 10.86
C ASP A 215 17.15 7.82 10.87
N TYR A 216 16.67 8.67 9.96
CA TYR A 216 15.25 8.89 9.71
C TYR A 216 14.99 9.32 8.26
N PHE A 217 13.93 8.77 7.66
CA PHE A 217 13.49 9.14 6.31
C PHE A 217 12.27 10.05 6.40
N VAL A 218 12.40 11.28 5.91
CA VAL A 218 11.27 12.21 5.78
C VAL A 218 10.58 11.94 4.48
N PRO A 219 9.32 11.49 4.49
CA PRO A 219 8.58 11.32 3.25
C PRO A 219 8.41 12.67 2.53
N GLY A 220 8.29 13.78 3.27
CA GLY A 220 7.87 15.07 2.71
C GLY A 220 6.37 15.15 2.48
#